data_AF-A0A842N3H6-F1
#
_entry.id   AF-A0A842N3H6-F1
#
_cell.length_a   1.000
_cell.length_b   1.000
_cell.length_c   1.000
_cell.angle_alpha   90.00
_cell.angle_beta   90.00
_cell.angle_gamma   90.00
#
_symmetry.space_group_name_H-M   'P 1'
#
loop_
_entity.id
_entity.type
_entity.pdbx_description
1 polymer ?
#
loop_
_entity_poly.entity_id
_entity_poly.type
_entity_poly.pdbx_seq_one_letter_code
_entity_poly.pdbx_strand_id
1 'polypeptide(L)'
;MMNFLHFSDFHIQERRGILKEGVDPCLKLERVIEVAREMNVKPAFSIVTGDIAQNGSEEGYAIAKEYIREIEALGGPVLPAVGNVDGRENFRRLLLGGSGGGPCFYSRTVGGLRVVVLDSQTPGGHTGSFGGDQLEWLEEELQRASVPCVIAFHHPVFDVPYLSDMVPPIFDPGDATRFREIVAGGGVLGVLCGHGHQCMVSMEGDVPYVMSGSVFSELSYNEGEQR
;
A
#
# COMPACT_ATOMS: atom_id res chain seq x y z
N MET A 1 -16.18 -17.54 -6.40
CA MET A 1 -15.29 -16.45 -6.84
C MET A 1 -14.80 -15.75 -5.59
N MET A 2 -13.49 -15.62 -5.41
CA MET A 2 -12.91 -14.92 -4.25
C MET A 2 -12.73 -13.46 -4.61
N ASN A 3 -13.06 -12.55 -3.68
CA ASN A 3 -12.81 -11.12 -3.79
C ASN A 3 -12.05 -10.63 -2.56
N PHE A 4 -11.39 -9.49 -2.70
CA PHE A 4 -10.73 -8.75 -1.63
C PHE A 4 -10.90 -7.26 -1.89
N LEU A 5 -10.66 -6.44 -0.87
CA LEU A 5 -10.64 -4.99 -1.02
C LEU A 5 -9.19 -4.48 -0.99
N HIS A 6 -8.90 -3.48 -1.81
CA HIS A 6 -7.62 -2.78 -1.84
C HIS A 6 -7.85 -1.34 -1.42
N PHE A 7 -7.23 -0.98 -0.31
CA PHE A 7 -7.20 0.36 0.27
C PHE A 7 -5.78 0.91 0.22
N SER A 8 -5.64 2.23 0.31
CA SER A 8 -4.33 2.87 0.41
C SER A 8 -4.43 4.26 1.03
N ASP A 9 -3.29 4.76 1.51
CA ASP A 9 -3.05 6.17 1.84
C ASP A 9 -4.10 6.72 2.82
N PHE A 10 -4.18 6.13 4.02
CA PHE A 10 -5.10 6.57 5.05
C PHE A 10 -4.75 7.94 5.65
N HIS A 11 -3.45 8.25 5.76
CA HIS A 11 -2.93 9.48 6.36
C HIS A 11 -3.57 9.84 7.71
N ILE A 12 -3.87 8.83 8.54
CA ILE A 12 -4.48 9.04 9.85
C ILE A 12 -3.52 9.83 10.72
N GLN A 13 -4.01 10.94 11.27
CA GLN A 13 -3.21 11.84 12.09
C GLN A 13 -3.26 11.42 13.56
N GLU A 14 -2.46 12.10 14.39
CA GLU A 14 -2.45 11.94 15.85
C GLU A 14 -3.79 12.23 16.53
N ARG A 15 -4.71 12.93 15.85
CA ARG A 15 -6.08 13.21 16.33
C ARG A 15 -7.07 13.19 15.19
N ARG A 16 -8.31 12.79 15.48
CA ARG A 16 -9.45 12.93 14.58
C ARG A 16 -9.80 14.41 14.37
N GLY A 17 -10.39 14.75 13.22
CA GLY A 17 -10.86 16.10 12.91
C GLY A 17 -10.22 16.72 11.69
N ILE A 18 -10.71 17.91 11.34
CA ILE A 18 -10.28 18.67 10.17
C ILE A 18 -8.85 19.21 10.36
N LEU A 19 -8.00 18.96 9.38
CA LEU A 19 -6.58 19.35 9.40
C LEU A 19 -6.33 20.66 8.67
N LYS A 20 -5.04 21.04 8.58
CA LYS A 20 -4.54 22.29 7.99
C LYS A 20 -5.05 22.55 6.55
N GLU A 21 -5.48 21.51 5.86
CA GLU A 21 -5.99 21.54 4.48
C GLU A 21 -7.52 21.37 4.38
N GLY A 22 -8.24 21.41 5.51
CA GLY A 22 -9.69 21.37 5.51
C GLY A 22 -10.31 19.98 5.32
N VAL A 23 -9.51 18.92 5.26
CA VAL A 23 -9.96 17.53 5.08
C VAL A 23 -9.70 16.72 6.35
N ASP A 24 -10.68 15.89 6.74
CA ASP A 24 -10.53 14.85 7.75
C ASP A 24 -10.44 13.48 7.06
N PRO A 25 -9.27 12.81 7.04
CA PRO A 25 -9.12 11.50 6.42
C PRO A 25 -9.98 10.42 7.09
N CYS A 26 -10.32 10.58 8.38
CA CYS A 26 -11.17 9.65 9.10
C CYS A 26 -12.57 9.61 8.49
N LEU A 27 -13.18 10.76 8.23
CA LEU A 27 -14.55 10.83 7.67
C LEU A 27 -14.64 10.18 6.29
N LYS A 28 -13.59 10.34 5.47
CA LYS A 28 -13.53 9.69 4.15
C LYS A 28 -13.41 8.18 4.28
N LEU A 29 -12.52 7.69 5.14
CA LEU A 29 -12.35 6.25 5.40
C LEU A 29 -13.63 5.63 5.99
N GLU A 30 -14.26 6.30 6.96
CA GLU A 30 -15.57 5.92 7.51
C GLU A 30 -16.60 5.77 6.40
N ARG A 31 -16.68 6.75 5.49
CA ARG A 31 -17.63 6.69 4.37
C ARG A 31 -17.36 5.53 3.42
N VAL A 32 -16.10 5.22 3.11
CA VAL A 32 -15.75 4.06 2.25
C VAL A 32 -16.17 2.75 2.92
N ILE A 33 -15.91 2.60 4.22
CA ILE A 33 -16.31 1.41 5.00
C ILE A 33 -17.84 1.29 5.05
N GLU A 34 -18.56 2.39 5.27
CA GLU A 34 -20.02 2.43 5.22
C GLU A 34 -20.56 1.97 3.86
N VAL A 35 -20.03 2.52 2.76
CA VAL A 35 -20.45 2.11 1.41
C VAL A 35 -20.19 0.62 1.19
N ALA A 36 -19.02 0.10 1.60
CA ALA A 36 -18.73 -1.33 1.50
C ALA A 36 -19.73 -2.19 2.29
N ARG A 37 -20.15 -1.71 3.47
CA ARG A 37 -21.18 -2.35 4.30
C ARG A 37 -22.57 -2.29 3.66
N GLU A 38 -22.97 -1.13 3.13
CA GLU A 38 -24.24 -0.92 2.40
C GLU A 38 -24.32 -1.83 1.16
N MET A 39 -23.20 -1.99 0.45
CA MET A 39 -23.07 -2.88 -0.70
C MET A 39 -23.00 -4.38 -0.32
N ASN A 40 -22.99 -4.69 0.98
CA ASN A 40 -22.88 -6.05 1.52
C ASN A 40 -21.67 -6.80 0.94
N VAL A 41 -20.54 -6.09 0.79
CA VAL A 41 -19.28 -6.69 0.35
C VAL A 41 -18.77 -7.62 1.45
N LYS A 42 -18.37 -8.84 1.07
CA LYS A 42 -17.85 -9.86 1.98
C LYS A 42 -16.48 -10.32 1.50
N PRO A 43 -15.43 -9.50 1.69
CA PRO A 43 -14.11 -9.81 1.18
C PRO A 43 -13.50 -10.99 1.94
N ALA A 44 -12.69 -11.81 1.25
CA ALA A 44 -11.93 -12.87 1.89
C ALA A 44 -10.76 -12.32 2.73
N PHE A 45 -10.26 -11.14 2.37
CA PHE A 45 -9.28 -10.33 3.07
C PHE A 45 -9.30 -8.91 2.49
N SER A 46 -8.59 -7.98 3.12
CA SER A 46 -8.33 -6.64 2.57
C SER A 46 -6.84 -6.32 2.61
N ILE A 47 -6.36 -5.45 1.72
CA ILE A 47 -4.97 -4.98 1.67
C ILE A 47 -4.97 -3.46 1.89
N VAL A 48 -3.99 -2.96 2.64
CA VAL A 48 -3.72 -1.52 2.77
C VAL A 48 -2.29 -1.24 2.29
N THR A 49 -2.12 -0.56 1.15
CA THR A 49 -0.80 -0.36 0.51
C THR A 49 -0.01 0.83 1.07
N GLY A 50 -0.03 1.06 2.37
CA GLY A 50 0.82 2.05 3.04
C GLY A 50 0.19 3.43 3.23
N ASP A 51 1.01 4.33 3.79
CA ASP A 51 0.67 5.67 4.29
C ASP A 51 -0.52 5.61 5.24
N ILE A 52 -0.40 4.74 6.25
CA ILE A 52 -1.48 4.45 7.22
C ILE A 52 -1.57 5.55 8.27
N ALA A 53 -0.46 5.81 8.96
CA ALA A 53 -0.39 6.80 10.03
C ALA A 53 0.57 7.92 9.62
N GLN A 54 0.04 9.14 9.53
CA GLN A 54 0.83 10.32 9.21
C GLN A 54 1.96 10.48 10.23
N ASN A 55 3.17 10.73 9.71
CA ASN A 55 4.40 10.91 10.47
C ASN A 55 4.79 9.69 11.34
N GLY A 56 4.20 8.51 11.09
CA GLY A 56 4.46 7.28 11.82
C GLY A 56 4.07 7.34 13.30
N SER A 57 3.18 8.26 13.66
CA SER A 57 2.77 8.52 15.05
C SER A 57 2.07 7.33 15.69
N GLU A 58 2.32 7.11 16.99
CA GLU A 58 1.67 6.05 17.76
C GLU A 58 0.16 6.29 17.87
N GLU A 59 -0.24 7.54 18.10
CA GLU A 59 -1.63 7.97 18.18
C GLU A 59 -2.36 7.75 16.85
N GLY A 60 -1.70 8.07 15.72
CA GLY A 60 -2.25 7.82 14.39
C GLY A 60 -2.47 6.33 14.14
N TYR A 61 -1.52 5.48 14.50
CA TYR A 61 -1.71 4.02 14.41
C TYR A 61 -2.78 3.48 15.36
N ALA A 62 -2.93 4.06 16.55
CA ALA A 62 -3.99 3.67 17.47
C ALA A 62 -5.37 3.91 16.87
N ILE A 63 -5.57 5.06 16.22
CA ILE A 63 -6.81 5.38 15.49
C ILE A 63 -6.94 4.49 14.25
N ALA A 64 -5.88 4.32 13.46
CA ALA A 64 -5.92 3.47 12.26
C ALA A 64 -6.31 2.02 12.58
N LYS A 65 -5.89 1.51 13.75
CA LYS A 65 -6.25 0.18 14.23
C LYS A 65 -7.75 0.02 14.47
N GLU A 66 -8.47 1.08 14.84
CA GLU A 66 -9.93 1.07 14.96
C GLU A 66 -10.57 0.87 13.58
N TYR A 67 -10.13 1.60 12.55
CA TYR A 67 -10.64 1.42 11.19
C TYR A 67 -10.24 0.09 10.57
N ILE A 68 -9.04 -0.41 10.84
CA ILE A 68 -8.61 -1.74 10.41
C ILE A 68 -9.57 -2.80 10.97
N ARG A 69 -9.99 -2.71 12.24
CA ARG A 69 -10.99 -3.62 12.82
C ARG A 69 -12.36 -3.49 12.15
N GLU A 70 -12.78 -2.28 11.81
CA GLU A 70 -14.02 -2.07 11.05
C GLU A 70 -13.96 -2.69 9.65
N ILE A 71 -12.80 -2.62 8.97
CA ILE A 71 -12.58 -3.29 7.68
C ILE A 71 -12.57 -4.81 7.85
N GLU A 72 -11.90 -5.34 8.87
CA GLU A 72 -11.93 -6.78 9.18
C GLU A 72 -13.36 -7.28 9.48
N ALA A 73 -14.21 -6.43 10.08
CA ALA A 73 -15.61 -6.74 10.33
C ALA A 73 -16.45 -6.84 9.04
N LEU A 74 -16.00 -6.27 7.92
CA LEU A 74 -16.61 -6.53 6.59
C LEU A 74 -16.31 -7.97 6.13
N GLY A 75 -15.11 -8.48 6.46
CA GLY A 75 -14.71 -9.86 6.21
C GLY A 75 -13.19 -10.05 6.10
N GLY A 76 -12.71 -11.13 6.72
CA GLY A 76 -11.32 -11.57 6.58
C GLY A 76 -10.30 -10.65 7.27
N PRO A 77 -9.00 -11.01 7.20
CA PRO A 77 -7.94 -10.18 7.78
C PRO A 77 -7.60 -8.98 6.90
N VAL A 78 -7.03 -7.95 7.50
CA VAL A 78 -6.33 -6.87 6.79
C VAL A 78 -4.84 -7.18 6.70
N LEU A 79 -4.24 -6.97 5.52
CA LEU A 79 -2.82 -7.16 5.23
C LEU A 79 -2.20 -5.80 4.89
N PRO A 80 -1.64 -5.09 5.88
CA PRO A 80 -1.08 -3.76 5.67
C PRO A 80 0.37 -3.82 5.17
N ALA A 81 0.74 -2.86 4.34
CA ALA A 81 2.10 -2.52 3.93
C ALA A 81 2.53 -1.20 4.59
N VAL A 82 3.84 -0.93 4.60
CA VAL A 82 4.43 0.35 5.04
C VAL A 82 4.50 1.32 3.85
N GLY A 83 4.10 2.57 4.05
CA GLY A 83 4.34 3.68 3.11
C GLY A 83 5.44 4.65 3.55
N ASN A 84 5.63 5.74 2.82
CA ASN A 84 6.69 6.71 3.10
C ASN A 84 6.49 7.44 4.44
N VAL A 85 5.26 7.84 4.80
CA VAL A 85 5.02 8.58 6.06
C VAL A 85 4.90 7.67 7.28
N ASP A 86 4.82 6.36 7.07
CA ASP A 86 4.68 5.38 8.13
C ASP A 86 5.97 5.21 8.95
N GLY A 87 5.82 4.75 10.19
CA GLY A 87 6.95 4.46 11.09
C GLY A 87 7.08 2.96 11.30
N ARG A 88 8.12 2.32 10.72
CA ARG A 88 8.33 0.86 10.78
C ARG A 88 8.20 0.24 12.18
N GLU A 89 8.74 0.91 13.20
CA GLU A 89 8.67 0.43 14.58
C GLU A 89 7.23 0.40 15.12
N ASN A 90 6.51 1.51 15.00
CA ASN A 90 5.12 1.61 15.44
C ASN A 90 4.21 0.73 14.58
N PHE A 91 4.40 0.70 13.26
CA PHE A 91 3.73 -0.21 12.34
C PHE A 91 3.86 -1.66 12.80
N ARG A 92 5.09 -2.14 13.01
CA ARG A 92 5.35 -3.53 13.40
C ARG A 92 4.76 -3.84 14.77
N ARG A 93 4.88 -2.93 15.74
CA ARG A 93 4.35 -3.11 17.10
C ARG A 93 2.83 -3.11 17.14
N LEU A 94 2.18 -2.16 16.47
CA LEU A 94 0.75 -1.91 16.63
C LEU A 94 -0.12 -2.71 15.67
N LEU A 95 0.39 -3.00 14.45
CA LEU A 95 -0.35 -3.71 13.41
C LEU A 95 0.10 -5.16 13.20
N LEU A 96 1.40 -5.46 13.31
CA LEU A 96 1.93 -6.81 13.11
C LEU A 96 2.20 -7.59 14.41
N GLY A 97 2.18 -6.92 15.57
CA GLY A 97 2.44 -7.54 16.88
C GLY A 97 3.92 -7.93 17.13
N GLY A 98 4.86 -7.29 16.44
CA GLY A 98 6.30 -7.54 16.58
C GLY A 98 7.08 -6.35 17.18
N SER A 99 8.40 -6.33 16.99
CA SER A 99 9.29 -5.25 17.45
C SER A 99 10.43 -4.97 16.46
N GLY A 100 11.00 -3.77 16.49
CA GLY A 100 12.16 -3.38 15.68
C GLY A 100 11.81 -2.50 14.46
N GLY A 101 12.81 -1.77 13.96
CA GLY A 101 12.66 -0.74 12.91
C GLY A 101 13.18 -1.11 11.51
N GLY A 102 13.54 -2.38 11.27
CA GLY A 102 13.98 -2.85 9.95
C GLY A 102 12.83 -2.96 8.93
N PRO A 103 13.13 -3.20 7.63
CA PRO A 103 12.12 -3.40 6.60
C PRO A 103 11.03 -4.41 6.98
N CYS A 104 9.79 -4.14 6.61
CA CYS A 104 8.58 -4.89 6.98
C CYS A 104 7.95 -5.60 5.79
N PHE A 105 8.54 -6.73 5.36
CA PHE A 105 7.99 -7.59 4.32
C PHE A 105 7.60 -8.97 4.88
N TYR A 106 6.53 -9.55 4.33
CA TYR A 106 5.98 -10.83 4.76
C TYR A 106 5.05 -11.40 3.69
N SER A 107 4.60 -12.64 3.86
CA SER A 107 3.54 -13.20 3.02
C SER A 107 2.49 -13.93 3.87
N ARG A 108 1.27 -14.03 3.33
CA ARG A 108 0.18 -14.80 3.93
C ARG A 108 -0.68 -15.43 2.85
N THR A 109 -0.99 -16.72 3.00
CA THR A 109 -1.97 -17.38 2.14
C THR A 109 -3.37 -17.21 2.72
N VAL A 110 -4.30 -16.65 1.94
CA VAL A 110 -5.71 -16.50 2.30
C VAL A 110 -6.57 -17.00 1.14
N GLY A 111 -7.48 -17.95 1.42
CA GLY A 111 -8.43 -18.44 0.42
C GLY A 111 -7.81 -19.05 -0.85
N GLY A 112 -6.59 -19.60 -0.76
CA GLY A 112 -5.87 -20.17 -1.90
C GLY A 112 -5.16 -19.15 -2.78
N LEU A 113 -4.96 -17.92 -2.28
CA LEU A 113 -4.08 -16.91 -2.89
C LEU A 113 -2.98 -16.54 -1.89
N ARG A 114 -1.74 -16.47 -2.37
CA ARG A 114 -0.62 -15.93 -1.60
C ARG A 114 -0.61 -14.41 -1.76
N VAL A 115 -0.72 -13.67 -0.66
CA VAL A 115 -0.47 -12.23 -0.66
C VAL A 115 0.95 -12.01 -0.17
N VAL A 116 1.79 -11.39 -1.00
CA VAL A 116 3.16 -11.00 -0.67
C VAL A 116 3.16 -9.50 -0.43
N VAL A 117 3.53 -9.08 0.77
CA VAL A 117 3.62 -7.67 1.14
C VAL A 117 5.08 -7.28 1.23
N LEU A 118 5.47 -6.27 0.47
CA LEU A 118 6.82 -5.72 0.44
C LEU A 118 6.87 -4.35 1.11
N ASP A 119 8.04 -3.99 1.60
CA ASP A 119 8.35 -2.68 2.16
C ASP A 119 9.23 -1.92 1.17
N SER A 120 8.61 -0.97 0.49
CA SER A 120 9.28 -0.07 -0.47
C SER A 120 9.84 1.20 0.18
N GLN A 121 9.73 1.38 1.50
CA GLN A 121 10.10 2.63 2.15
C GLN A 121 11.63 2.83 2.19
N THR A 122 12.08 4.01 1.77
CA THR A 122 13.46 4.46 2.00
C THR A 122 13.46 5.44 3.18
N PRO A 123 14.22 5.19 4.26
CA PRO A 123 14.27 6.11 5.40
C PRO A 123 14.68 7.53 4.97
N GLY A 124 13.82 8.51 5.27
CA GLY A 124 14.08 9.93 4.98
C GLY A 124 13.95 10.33 3.51
N GLY A 125 13.42 9.46 2.64
CA GLY A 125 13.21 9.73 1.21
C GLY A 125 11.80 9.40 0.73
N HIS A 126 11.49 9.86 -0.48
CA HIS A 126 10.24 9.58 -1.20
C HIS A 126 10.41 8.60 -2.36
N THR A 127 11.67 8.22 -2.67
CA THR A 127 11.97 7.21 -3.68
C THR A 127 11.82 5.82 -3.07
N GLY A 128 11.01 4.97 -3.70
CA GLY A 128 10.85 3.58 -3.32
C GLY A 128 12.08 2.73 -3.63
N SER A 129 12.41 1.78 -2.76
CA SER A 129 13.47 0.78 -2.98
C SER A 129 13.18 -0.48 -2.17
N PHE A 130 13.60 -1.62 -2.67
CA PHE A 130 13.48 -2.91 -1.98
C PHE A 130 14.82 -3.39 -1.41
N GLY A 131 15.93 -3.12 -2.10
CA GLY A 131 17.24 -3.69 -1.81
C GLY A 131 17.36 -5.18 -2.15
N GLY A 132 18.61 -5.66 -2.24
CA GLY A 132 18.92 -7.03 -2.67
C GLY A 132 18.26 -8.11 -1.83
N ASP A 133 18.44 -8.07 -0.51
CA ASP A 133 17.93 -9.09 0.42
C ASP A 133 16.40 -9.31 0.29
N GLN A 134 15.64 -8.23 0.09
CA GLN A 134 14.19 -8.31 -0.05
C GLN A 134 13.77 -8.88 -1.43
N LEU A 135 14.51 -8.55 -2.49
CA LEU A 135 14.27 -9.08 -3.83
C LEU A 135 14.64 -10.57 -3.94
N GLU A 136 15.74 -10.98 -3.30
CA GLU A 136 16.09 -12.40 -3.16
C GLU A 136 15.02 -13.17 -2.39
N TRP A 137 14.56 -12.62 -1.26
CA TRP A 137 13.45 -13.19 -0.49
C TRP A 137 12.16 -13.29 -1.31
N LEU A 138 11.83 -12.28 -2.12
CA LEU A 138 10.66 -12.29 -3.00
C LEU A 138 10.74 -13.43 -4.02
N GLU A 139 11.88 -13.57 -4.68
CA GLU A 139 12.11 -14.61 -5.69
C GLU A 139 11.94 -16.01 -5.08
N GLU A 140 12.55 -16.26 -3.92
CA GLU A 140 12.37 -17.51 -3.16
C GLU A 140 10.89 -17.71 -2.78
N GLU A 141 10.20 -16.64 -2.37
CA GLU A 141 8.82 -16.76 -1.90
C GLU A 141 7.84 -17.12 -3.01
N LEU A 142 8.05 -16.57 -4.21
CA LEU A 142 7.29 -16.92 -5.40
C LEU A 142 7.60 -18.34 -5.87
N GLN A 143 8.86 -18.78 -5.83
CA GLN A 143 9.25 -20.16 -6.17
C GLN A 143 8.62 -21.20 -5.24
N ARG A 144 8.47 -20.87 -3.95
CA ARG A 144 7.82 -21.75 -2.96
C ARG A 144 6.29 -21.75 -3.06
N ALA A 145 5.68 -20.77 -3.71
CA ALA A 145 4.23 -20.66 -3.78
C ALA A 145 3.63 -21.77 -4.65
N SER A 146 2.73 -22.57 -4.07
CA SER A 146 1.94 -23.58 -4.79
C SER A 146 0.58 -23.05 -5.27
N VAL A 147 0.33 -21.77 -5.04
CA VAL A 147 -0.90 -21.05 -5.40
C VAL A 147 -0.52 -19.72 -6.06
N PRO A 148 -1.42 -19.09 -6.84
CA PRO A 148 -1.15 -17.79 -7.42
C PRO A 148 -0.88 -16.72 -6.35
N CYS A 149 -0.11 -15.71 -6.72
CA CYS A 149 0.34 -14.63 -5.85
C CYS A 149 -0.27 -13.28 -6.25
N VAL A 150 -0.49 -12.39 -5.27
CA VAL A 150 -0.64 -10.95 -5.47
C VAL A 150 0.44 -10.27 -4.65
N ILE A 151 1.11 -9.28 -5.23
CA ILE A 151 2.16 -8.51 -4.55
C ILE A 151 1.60 -7.13 -4.19
N ALA A 152 1.89 -6.64 -2.99
CA ALA A 152 1.42 -5.35 -2.50
C ALA A 152 2.55 -4.56 -1.81
N PHE A 153 2.70 -3.28 -2.17
CA PHE A 153 3.65 -2.33 -1.55
C PHE A 153 3.17 -0.90 -1.81
N HIS A 154 3.95 0.12 -1.42
CA HIS A 154 3.48 1.50 -1.46
C HIS A 154 3.82 2.25 -2.75
N HIS A 155 5.11 2.42 -3.05
CA HIS A 155 5.56 3.25 -4.19
C HIS A 155 5.34 2.52 -5.52
N PRO A 156 4.74 3.13 -6.55
CA PRO A 156 4.55 2.48 -7.85
C PRO A 156 5.89 2.17 -8.53
N VAL A 157 5.97 0.98 -9.11
CA VAL A 157 7.12 0.50 -9.90
C VAL A 157 6.81 0.44 -11.39
N PHE A 158 5.87 1.26 -11.86
CA PHE A 158 5.47 1.39 -13.26
C PHE A 158 5.37 2.86 -13.62
N ASP A 159 5.28 3.15 -14.92
CA ASP A 159 5.21 4.53 -15.41
C ASP A 159 3.90 5.19 -14.99
N VAL A 160 4.00 6.28 -14.23
CA VAL A 160 2.87 7.10 -13.78
C VAL A 160 3.14 8.52 -14.25
N PRO A 161 2.57 8.96 -15.39
CA PRO A 161 3.05 10.12 -16.13
C PRO A 161 3.35 11.38 -15.30
N TYR A 162 2.50 11.73 -14.33
CA TYR A 162 2.71 12.91 -13.49
C TYR A 162 3.80 12.72 -12.41
N LEU A 163 4.00 11.50 -11.91
CA LEU A 163 5.07 11.17 -10.95
C LEU A 163 6.41 10.91 -11.66
N SER A 164 6.38 10.46 -12.92
CA SER A 164 7.57 10.14 -13.71
C SER A 164 8.41 11.36 -14.05
N ASP A 165 7.82 12.55 -14.07
CA ASP A 165 8.52 13.82 -14.29
C ASP A 165 9.15 14.40 -13.00
N MET A 166 9.03 13.71 -11.86
CA MET A 166 9.59 14.15 -10.58
C MET A 166 11.11 13.95 -10.53
N VAL A 167 11.81 14.90 -9.90
CA VAL A 167 13.22 14.78 -9.52
C VAL A 167 13.29 14.76 -8.00
N PRO A 168 13.73 13.67 -7.34
CA PRO A 168 14.26 12.38 -7.86
C PRO A 168 13.18 11.40 -8.40
N PRO A 169 13.58 10.30 -9.08
CA PRO A 169 12.63 9.27 -9.54
C PRO A 169 11.82 8.65 -8.41
N ILE A 170 10.62 8.16 -8.75
CA ILE A 170 9.67 7.58 -7.81
C ILE A 170 10.13 6.24 -7.21
N PHE A 171 10.97 5.50 -7.94
CA PHE A 171 11.48 4.20 -7.55
C PHE A 171 12.93 4.03 -8.01
N ASP A 172 13.75 3.31 -7.25
CA ASP A 172 15.11 2.96 -7.67
C ASP A 172 15.08 2.15 -8.98
N PRO A 173 15.76 2.61 -10.06
CA PRO A 173 15.68 1.95 -11.36
C PRO A 173 16.24 0.52 -11.39
N GLY A 174 17.24 0.22 -10.56
CA GLY A 174 17.86 -1.10 -10.47
C GLY A 174 16.90 -2.09 -9.81
N ASP A 175 16.35 -1.73 -8.66
CA ASP A 175 15.35 -2.52 -7.96
C ASP A 175 14.08 -2.67 -8.81
N ALA A 176 13.63 -1.62 -9.50
CA ALA A 176 12.47 -1.67 -10.38
C ALA A 176 12.68 -2.68 -11.53
N THR A 177 13.86 -2.69 -12.13
CA THR A 177 14.20 -3.64 -13.19
C THR A 177 14.20 -5.07 -12.65
N ARG A 178 14.91 -5.31 -11.53
CA ARG A 178 15.00 -6.64 -10.91
C ARG A 178 13.63 -7.15 -10.44
N PHE A 179 12.79 -6.28 -9.88
CA PHE A 179 11.43 -6.61 -9.49
C PHE A 179 10.59 -7.07 -10.70
N ARG A 180 10.62 -6.32 -11.81
CA ARG A 180 9.87 -6.70 -13.02
C ARG A 180 10.35 -8.03 -13.61
N GLU A 181 11.64 -8.32 -13.57
CA GLU A 181 12.19 -9.63 -13.97
C GLU A 181 11.62 -10.77 -13.11
N ILE A 182 11.58 -10.59 -11.78
CA ILE A 182 11.01 -11.57 -10.85
C ILE A 182 9.52 -11.79 -11.13
N VAL A 183 8.74 -10.72 -11.32
CA VAL A 183 7.30 -10.81 -11.65
C VAL A 183 7.06 -11.50 -12.98
N ALA A 184 7.89 -11.23 -14.00
CA ALA A 184 7.81 -11.86 -15.30
C ALA A 184 8.12 -13.38 -15.25
N GLY A 185 8.75 -13.86 -14.18
CA GLY A 185 8.96 -15.29 -13.91
C GLY A 185 7.66 -16.09 -13.71
N GLY A 186 6.51 -15.41 -13.50
CA GLY A 186 5.19 -16.01 -13.46
C GLY A 186 4.64 -16.24 -12.05
N GLY A 187 3.40 -16.72 -11.98
CA GLY A 187 2.70 -17.00 -10.71
C GLY A 187 2.12 -15.76 -10.02
N VAL A 188 2.34 -14.55 -10.54
CA VAL A 188 1.77 -13.28 -10.03
C VAL A 188 0.53 -12.90 -10.84
N LEU A 189 -0.60 -12.68 -10.17
CA LEU A 189 -1.88 -12.28 -10.78
C LEU A 189 -2.06 -10.76 -10.84
N GLY A 190 -1.29 -10.01 -10.05
CA GLY A 190 -1.38 -8.57 -9.99
C GLY A 190 -0.42 -7.97 -8.96
N VAL A 191 -0.08 -6.71 -9.19
CA VAL A 191 0.75 -5.89 -8.33
C VAL A 191 -0.07 -4.70 -7.85
N LEU A 192 -0.14 -4.46 -6.55
CA LEU A 192 -0.97 -3.45 -5.91
C LEU A 192 -0.10 -2.39 -5.25
N CYS A 193 -0.44 -1.12 -5.46
CA CYS A 193 0.25 0.00 -4.84
C CYS A 193 -0.64 1.20 -4.51
N GLY A 194 -0.02 2.21 -3.88
CA GLY A 194 -0.64 3.48 -3.47
C GLY A 194 0.20 4.66 -3.94
N HIS A 195 0.44 5.61 -3.02
CA HIS A 195 1.39 6.73 -3.13
C HIS A 195 0.96 7.84 -4.10
N GLY A 196 0.47 7.51 -5.29
CA GLY A 196 0.09 8.50 -6.30
C GLY A 196 -1.25 9.19 -6.04
N HIS A 197 -1.99 8.79 -4.98
CA HIS A 197 -3.30 9.34 -4.61
C HIS A 197 -4.35 9.32 -5.75
N GLN A 198 -4.16 8.46 -6.74
CA GLN A 198 -4.99 8.36 -7.94
C GLN A 198 -5.26 6.91 -8.29
N CYS A 199 -6.42 6.64 -8.89
CA CYS A 199 -6.72 5.32 -9.41
C CYS A 199 -6.06 5.15 -10.79
N MET A 200 -5.14 4.20 -10.92
CA MET A 200 -4.50 3.89 -12.19
C MET A 200 -4.33 2.37 -12.34
N VAL A 201 -4.49 1.89 -13.57
CA VAL A 201 -4.15 0.52 -13.94
C VAL A 201 -3.21 0.56 -15.13
N SER A 202 -2.08 -0.12 -15.01
CA SER A 202 -1.15 -0.39 -16.11
C SER A 202 -0.99 -1.90 -16.30
N MET A 203 -0.52 -2.34 -17.46
CA MET A 203 -0.21 -3.73 -17.76
C MET A 203 1.28 -3.85 -18.06
N GLU A 204 1.97 -4.75 -17.35
CA GLU A 204 3.34 -5.15 -17.67
C GLU A 204 3.30 -6.63 -18.07
N GLY A 205 3.40 -6.90 -19.39
CA GLY A 205 3.03 -8.20 -19.94
C GLY A 205 1.56 -8.52 -19.65
N ASP A 206 1.31 -9.67 -19.04
CA ASP A 206 -0.04 -10.13 -18.67
C ASP A 206 -0.43 -9.79 -17.22
N VAL A 207 0.44 -9.08 -16.48
CA VAL A 207 0.22 -8.76 -15.06
C VAL A 207 -0.31 -7.33 -14.91
N PRO A 208 -1.49 -7.12 -14.30
CA PRO A 208 -1.98 -5.80 -13.99
C PRO A 208 -1.26 -5.19 -12.79
N TYR A 209 -0.86 -3.92 -12.94
CA TYR A 209 -0.33 -3.06 -11.89
C TYR A 209 -1.41 -2.05 -11.54
N VAL A 210 -1.93 -2.13 -10.32
CA VAL A 210 -3.09 -1.37 -9.86
C VAL A 210 -2.67 -0.44 -8.75
N MET A 211 -2.82 0.86 -8.98
CA MET A 211 -2.71 1.89 -7.96
C MET A 211 -4.11 2.25 -7.47
N SER A 212 -4.32 2.15 -6.15
CA SER A 212 -5.54 2.65 -5.53
C SER A 212 -5.44 4.15 -5.32
N GLY A 213 -6.56 4.85 -5.52
CA GLY A 213 -6.71 6.20 -5.02
C GLY A 213 -6.58 6.25 -3.49
N SER A 214 -6.29 7.44 -2.99
CA SER A 214 -6.16 7.71 -1.57
C SER A 214 -7.54 7.99 -0.93
N VAL A 215 -7.71 7.62 0.34
CA VAL A 215 -8.85 8.14 1.13
C VAL A 215 -8.58 9.57 1.60
N PHE A 216 -7.39 10.09 1.38
CA PHE A 216 -7.06 11.50 1.40
C PHE A 216 -7.08 12.06 -0.03
N SER A 217 -7.44 13.32 -0.22
CA SER A 217 -7.40 13.94 -1.56
C SER A 217 -7.06 15.40 -1.38
N GLU A 218 -6.00 15.82 -2.06
CA GLU A 218 -5.49 17.17 -2.04
C GLU A 218 -5.73 17.82 -3.41
N LEU A 219 -6.04 19.11 -3.42
CA LEU A 219 -6.01 19.93 -4.62
C LEU A 219 -4.82 20.86 -4.53
N SER A 220 -3.72 20.51 -5.19
CA SER A 220 -2.55 21.37 -5.29
C SER A 220 -2.68 22.28 -6.52
N TYR A 221 -2.51 23.59 -6.34
CA TYR A 221 -2.57 24.59 -7.41
C TYR A 221 -1.19 25.25 -7.56
N ASN A 222 -0.56 25.05 -8.72
CA ASN A 222 0.69 25.73 -9.08
C ASN A 222 0.35 26.97 -9.92
N GLU A 223 0.52 28.17 -9.35
CA GLU A 223 0.34 29.44 -10.06
C GLU A 223 1.30 29.62 -11.26
N GLY A 224 2.39 28.84 -11.32
CA GLY A 224 3.48 29.01 -12.29
C GLY A 224 3.30 28.35 -13.67
N GLU A 225 2.25 27.55 -13.90
CA GLU A 225 2.05 26.79 -15.15
C GLU A 225 0.83 27.24 -15.96
N GLN A 226 0.49 28.53 -15.92
CA GLN A 226 -0.38 29.10 -16.95
C GLN A 226 0.44 29.37 -18.22
N ARG A 227 0.38 28.45 -19.18
CA ARG A 227 0.66 28.72 -20.59
C ARG A 227 -0.64 28.75 -21.39
#